data_AF-A0A2N9NFK0-F1
#
_entry.id   AF-A0A2N9NFK0-F1
#
_cell.length_a   1.000
_cell.length_b   1.000
_cell.length_c   1.000
_cell.angle_alpha   90.00
_cell.angle_beta   90.00
_cell.angle_gamma   90.00
#
_symmetry.space_group_name_H-M   'P 1'
#
loop_
_entity.id
_entity.type
_entity.pdbx_description
1 polymer ?
#
loop_
_entity_poly.entity_id
_entity_poly.type
_entity_poly.pdbx_seq_one_letter_code
_entity_poly.pdbx_strand_id
1 'polypeptide(L)'
;MAGTEPPRRGLLDPLRRLGDTGLAVLQNRVELFAVEVQEGKARLVKTLLQAALVVVLGNMAVVLASAAIVMIAPPGARVLVLLVLSALYLLVALAVFFMMRNQLRSEPPPLNDTLAELKKDREWLSRS
;
A
#
# COMPACT_ATOMS: atom_id res chain seq x y z
N MET A 1 1.36 34.04 -66.66
CA MET A 1 2.44 33.86 -65.64
C MET A 1 1.79 33.61 -64.29
N ALA A 2 2.46 32.82 -63.46
CA ALA A 2 1.94 32.10 -62.30
C ALA A 2 1.58 32.98 -61.09
N GLY A 3 0.71 32.44 -60.24
CA GLY A 3 0.38 33.01 -58.93
C GLY A 3 -0.58 32.13 -58.12
N THR A 4 -0.35 30.82 -58.05
CA THR A 4 -1.05 29.95 -57.09
C THR A 4 -0.44 30.18 -55.71
N GLU A 5 -1.07 31.01 -54.88
CA GLU A 5 -0.68 31.17 -53.47
C GLU A 5 -0.84 29.82 -52.73
N PRO A 6 0.20 29.29 -52.08
CA PRO A 6 0.07 28.06 -51.31
C PRO A 6 -0.76 28.35 -50.06
N PRO A 7 -1.72 27.48 -49.70
CA PRO A 7 -2.49 27.65 -48.48
C PRO A 7 -1.52 27.59 -47.30
N ARG A 8 -1.55 28.62 -46.42
CA ARG A 8 -0.88 28.61 -45.12
C ARG A 8 -1.49 27.49 -44.27
N ARG A 9 -1.05 26.25 -44.49
CA ARG A 9 -1.28 25.12 -43.58
C ARG A 9 -0.57 25.48 -42.29
N GLY A 10 -1.37 25.87 -41.29
CA GLY A 10 -0.91 26.57 -40.10
C GLY A 10 0.12 25.76 -39.32
N LEU A 11 1.20 26.42 -38.92
CA LEU A 11 2.20 25.92 -37.96
C LEU A 11 1.59 25.48 -36.61
N LEU A 12 0.32 25.79 -36.37
CA LEU A 12 -0.46 25.42 -35.20
C LEU A 12 -1.02 23.98 -35.26
N ASP A 13 -1.18 23.40 -36.46
CA ASP A 13 -1.67 22.02 -36.63
C ASP A 13 -0.71 20.97 -36.04
N PRO A 14 0.62 21.06 -36.26
CA PRO A 14 1.59 20.19 -35.60
C PRO A 14 1.56 20.30 -34.08
N LEU A 15 1.41 21.51 -33.53
CA LEU A 15 1.33 21.74 -32.08
C LEU A 15 0.05 21.14 -31.48
N ARG A 16 -1.10 21.29 -32.15
CA ARG A 16 -2.34 20.63 -31.73
C ARG A 16 -2.23 19.11 -31.75
N ARG A 17 -1.65 18.54 -32.81
CA ARG A 17 -1.41 17.09 -32.89
C ARG A 17 -0.48 16.58 -31.82
N LEU A 18 0.59 17.31 -31.49
CA LEU A 18 1.49 16.97 -30.39
C LEU A 18 0.78 17.05 -29.03
N GLY A 19 -0.07 18.07 -28.83
CA GLY A 19 -0.92 18.19 -27.66
C GLY A 19 -1.89 17.02 -27.50
N ASP A 20 -2.62 16.66 -28.57
CA ASP A 20 -3.56 15.53 -28.58
C ASP A 20 -2.84 14.19 -28.36
N THR A 21 -1.64 14.02 -28.95
CA THR A 21 -0.83 12.82 -28.75
C THR A 21 -0.31 12.74 -27.31
N GLY A 22 0.15 13.85 -26.74
CA GLY A 22 0.58 13.92 -25.34
C GLY A 22 -0.57 13.63 -24.36
N LEU A 23 -1.76 14.17 -24.64
CA LEU A 23 -2.96 13.91 -23.85
C LEU A 23 -3.37 12.43 -23.91
N ALA A 24 -3.34 11.83 -25.10
CA ALA A 24 -3.65 10.41 -25.28
C ALA A 24 -2.65 9.50 -24.56
N VAL A 25 -1.36 9.84 -24.56
CA VAL A 25 -0.32 9.09 -23.83
C VAL A 25 -0.49 9.21 -22.32
N LEU A 26 -0.79 10.41 -21.81
CA LEU A 26 -1.10 10.64 -20.40
C LEU A 26 -2.35 9.86 -19.97
N GLN A 27 -3.40 9.90 -20.78
CA GLN A 27 -4.67 9.23 -20.49
C GLN A 27 -4.48 7.71 -20.39
N ASN A 28 -3.75 7.10 -21.34
CA ASN A 28 -3.39 5.69 -21.28
C ASN A 28 -2.56 5.33 -20.04
N ARG A 29 -1.58 6.17 -19.66
CA ARG A 29 -0.78 5.90 -18.46
C ARG A 29 -1.61 6.02 -17.19
N VAL A 30 -2.48 7.02 -17.07
CA VAL A 30 -3.38 7.18 -15.92
C VAL A 30 -4.35 6.00 -15.80
N GLU A 31 -4.90 5.54 -16.92
CA GLU A 31 -5.79 4.38 -16.96
C GLU A 31 -5.05 3.10 -16.54
N LEU A 32 -3.82 2.89 -17.05
CA LEU A 32 -2.97 1.76 -16.65
C LEU A 32 -2.55 1.85 -15.17
N PHE A 33 -2.14 3.02 -14.68
CA PHE A 33 -1.82 3.25 -13.27
C PHE A 33 -3.03 3.00 -12.36
N ALA A 34 -4.23 3.42 -12.78
CA ALA A 34 -5.46 3.19 -12.03
C ALA A 34 -5.77 1.69 -11.90
N VAL A 35 -5.53 0.92 -12.97
CA VAL A 35 -5.67 -0.54 -12.98
C VAL A 35 -4.60 -1.20 -12.11
N GLU A 36 -3.33 -0.81 -12.23
CA GLU A 36 -2.23 -1.34 -11.40
C GLU A 36 -2.44 -1.05 -9.91
N VAL A 37 -2.94 0.14 -9.56
CA VAL A 37 -3.29 0.50 -8.18
C VAL A 37 -4.48 -0.33 -7.69
N GLN A 38 -5.48 -0.60 -8.54
CA GLN A 38 -6.59 -1.49 -8.18
C GLN A 38 -6.11 -2.94 -7.97
N GLU A 39 -5.24 -3.46 -8.84
CA GLU A 39 -4.67 -4.79 -8.70
C GLU A 39 -3.77 -4.91 -7.46
N GLY A 40 -2.92 -3.92 -7.22
CA GLY A 40 -2.06 -3.86 -6.03
C GLY A 40 -2.89 -3.80 -4.74
N LYS A 41 -3.95 -2.99 -4.72
CA LYS A 41 -4.90 -2.94 -3.59
C LYS A 41 -5.62 -4.27 -3.39
N ALA A 42 -6.06 -4.94 -4.45
CA ALA A 42 -6.74 -6.24 -4.33
C ALA A 42 -5.82 -7.31 -3.72
N ARG A 43 -4.54 -7.37 -4.14
CA ARG A 43 -3.55 -8.30 -3.58
C ARG A 43 -3.23 -7.99 -2.12
N LEU A 44 -3.07 -6.70 -1.78
CA LEU A 44 -2.86 -6.26 -0.39
C LEU A 44 -4.06 -6.59 0.49
N VAL A 45 -5.28 -6.25 0.06
CA VAL A 45 -6.52 -6.56 0.81
C VAL A 45 -6.69 -8.06 1.01
N LYS A 46 -6.45 -8.87 -0.03
CA LYS A 46 -6.49 -10.33 0.09
C LYS A 46 -5.48 -10.84 1.12
N THR A 47 -4.24 -10.35 1.05
CA THR A 47 -3.17 -10.73 1.99
C THR A 47 -3.53 -10.32 3.42
N LEU A 48 -4.06 -9.10 3.62
CA LEU A 48 -4.52 -8.62 4.91
C LEU A 48 -5.68 -9.46 5.48
N LEU A 49 -6.63 -9.86 4.65
CA LEU A 49 -7.72 -10.76 5.05
C LEU A 49 -7.20 -12.14 5.46
N GLN A 50 -6.27 -12.71 4.69
CA GLN A 50 -5.64 -13.99 5.03
C GLN A 50 -4.83 -13.88 6.33
N ALA A 51 -4.05 -12.82 6.50
CA ALA A 51 -3.32 -12.55 7.74
C ALA A 51 -4.27 -12.39 8.93
N ALA A 52 -5.35 -11.62 8.79
CA ALA A 52 -6.37 -11.47 9.82
C ALA A 52 -7.01 -12.82 10.19
N LEU A 53 -7.35 -13.65 9.21
CA LEU A 53 -7.91 -14.98 9.44
C LEU A 53 -6.94 -15.88 10.20
N VAL A 54 -5.67 -15.93 9.80
CA VAL A 54 -4.62 -16.68 10.50
C VAL A 54 -4.44 -16.19 11.93
N VAL A 55 -4.44 -14.86 12.15
CA VAL A 55 -4.34 -14.28 13.48
C VAL A 55 -5.53 -14.66 14.35
N VAL A 56 -6.77 -14.57 13.84
CA VAL A 56 -7.98 -14.92 14.60
C VAL A 56 -7.99 -16.40 14.95
N LEU A 57 -7.80 -17.29 13.97
CA LEU A 57 -7.79 -18.73 14.19
C LEU A 57 -6.64 -19.17 15.11
N GLY A 58 -5.45 -18.58 14.93
CA GLY A 58 -4.29 -18.80 15.79
C GLY A 58 -4.57 -18.41 17.23
N ASN A 59 -5.14 -17.22 17.47
CA ASN A 59 -5.52 -16.79 18.81
C ASN A 59 -6.56 -17.72 19.45
N MET A 60 -7.57 -18.17 18.71
CA MET A 60 -8.54 -19.13 19.22
C MET A 60 -7.89 -20.47 19.62
N ALA A 61 -6.99 -21.00 18.78
CA ALA A 61 -6.25 -22.22 19.09
C ALA A 61 -5.39 -22.08 20.35
N VAL A 62 -4.71 -20.93 20.49
CA VAL A 62 -3.88 -20.58 21.65
C VAL A 62 -4.71 -20.50 22.94
N VAL A 63 -5.88 -19.87 22.89
CA VAL A 63 -6.82 -19.80 24.03
C VAL A 63 -7.32 -21.19 24.44
N LEU A 64 -7.72 -22.01 23.47
CA LEU A 64 -8.17 -23.39 23.72
C LEU A 64 -7.04 -24.25 24.31
N ALA A 65 -5.81 -24.10 23.80
CA ALA A 65 -4.64 -24.78 24.34
C ALA A 65 -4.35 -24.34 25.79
N SER A 66 -4.42 -23.03 26.09
CA SER A 66 -4.31 -22.55 27.47
C SER A 66 -5.34 -23.17 28.39
N ALA A 67 -6.61 -23.19 27.97
CA ALA A 67 -7.69 -23.78 28.75
C ALA A 67 -7.42 -25.28 29.01
N ALA A 68 -7.00 -26.03 28.00
CA ALA A 68 -6.64 -27.44 28.15
C ALA A 68 -5.48 -27.65 29.14
N ILE A 69 -4.41 -26.85 29.04
CA ILE A 69 -3.27 -26.91 29.96
C ILE A 69 -3.73 -26.64 31.40
N VAL A 70 -4.57 -25.62 31.61
CA VAL A 70 -5.08 -25.27 32.95
C VAL A 70 -6.00 -26.36 33.51
N MET A 71 -6.81 -27.01 32.67
CA MET A 71 -7.69 -28.10 33.11
C MET A 71 -6.91 -29.32 33.59
N ILE A 72 -5.82 -29.68 32.89
CA ILE A 72 -4.97 -30.83 33.24
C ILE A 72 -4.04 -30.48 34.42
N ALA A 73 -3.73 -29.19 34.62
CA ALA A 73 -2.86 -28.75 35.70
C ALA A 73 -3.44 -29.10 37.09
N PRO A 74 -2.59 -29.60 38.01
CA PRO A 74 -2.97 -29.84 39.40
C PRO A 74 -3.50 -28.56 40.07
N PRO A 75 -4.48 -28.65 41.01
CA PRO A 75 -5.11 -27.47 41.62
C PRO A 75 -4.12 -26.44 42.19
N GLY A 76 -3.04 -26.89 42.83
CA GLY A 76 -2.02 -26.01 43.39
C GLY A 76 -1.16 -25.29 42.35
N ALA A 77 -1.11 -25.76 41.11
CA ALA A 77 -0.30 -25.18 40.04
C ALA A 77 -1.10 -24.35 39.03
N ARG A 78 -2.45 -24.43 39.02
CA ARG A 78 -3.31 -23.74 38.03
C ARG A 78 -3.06 -22.23 37.97
N VAL A 79 -2.93 -21.59 39.13
CA VAL A 79 -2.67 -20.14 39.21
C VAL A 79 -1.30 -19.80 38.62
N LEU A 80 -0.27 -20.60 38.93
CA LEU A 80 1.08 -20.40 38.40
C LEU A 80 1.11 -20.62 36.88
N VAL A 81 0.43 -21.65 36.38
CA VAL A 81 0.27 -21.90 34.93
C VAL A 81 -0.41 -20.74 34.23
N LEU A 82 -1.48 -20.18 34.81
CA LEU A 82 -2.16 -19.00 34.27
C LEU A 82 -1.23 -17.77 34.22
N LEU A 83 -0.46 -17.53 35.28
CA LEU A 83 0.50 -16.42 35.34
C LEU A 83 1.60 -16.56 34.28
N VAL A 84 2.16 -17.76 34.10
CA VAL A 84 3.20 -18.02 33.10
C VAL A 84 2.64 -17.84 31.68
N LEU A 85 1.46 -18.39 31.39
CA LEU A 85 0.80 -18.21 30.09
C LEU A 85 0.47 -16.75 29.82
N SER A 86 -0.02 -16.02 30.83
CA SER A 86 -0.32 -14.59 30.71
C SER A 86 0.96 -13.77 30.43
N ALA A 87 2.04 -14.02 31.16
CA ALA A 87 3.32 -13.36 30.94
C ALA A 87 3.87 -13.66 29.54
N LEU A 88 3.78 -14.91 29.09
CA LEU A 88 4.19 -15.32 27.74
C LEU A 88 3.39 -14.57 26.66
N TYR A 89 2.07 -14.50 26.78
CA TYR A 89 1.23 -13.79 25.81
C TYR A 89 1.48 -12.28 25.80
N LEU A 90 1.73 -11.68 26.97
CA LEU A 90 2.13 -10.28 27.05
C LEU A 90 3.48 -10.02 26.35
N LEU A 91 4.46 -10.90 26.54
CA LEU A 91 5.77 -10.76 25.86
C LEU A 91 5.63 -10.85 24.34
N VAL A 92 4.86 -11.83 23.84
CA VAL A 92 4.60 -11.96 22.40
C VAL A 92 3.85 -10.74 21.86
N ALA A 93 2.82 -10.27 22.56
CA ALA A 93 2.06 -9.08 22.15
C ALA A 93 2.94 -7.83 22.09
N LEU A 94 3.81 -7.62 23.09
CA LEU A 94 4.76 -6.51 23.11
C LEU A 94 5.76 -6.61 21.97
N ALA A 95 6.33 -7.80 21.72
CA ALA A 95 7.29 -8.00 20.62
C ALA A 95 6.66 -7.67 19.26
N VAL A 96 5.46 -8.18 18.98
CA VAL A 96 4.72 -7.88 17.74
C VAL A 96 4.39 -6.38 17.65
N PHE A 97 3.97 -5.76 18.75
CA PHE A 97 3.69 -4.32 18.79
C PHE A 97 4.93 -3.47 18.44
N PHE A 98 6.09 -3.81 19.01
CA PHE A 98 7.34 -3.10 18.71
C PHE A 98 7.81 -3.33 17.27
N MET A 99 7.72 -4.56 16.75
CA MET A 99 8.04 -4.86 15.35
C MET A 99 7.13 -4.08 14.39
N MET A 100 5.82 -4.07 14.64
CA MET A 100 4.87 -3.31 13.83
C MET A 100 5.13 -1.80 13.90
N ARG A 101 5.38 -1.27 15.10
CA ARG A 101 5.72 0.14 15.31
C ARG A 101 7.03 0.52 14.61
N ASN A 102 8.02 -0.37 14.57
CA ASN A 102 9.26 -0.13 13.85
C ASN A 102 9.01 -0.09 12.34
N GLN A 103 8.28 -1.06 11.79
CA GLN A 103 7.93 -1.07 10.36
C GLN A 103 7.19 0.19 9.92
N LEU A 104 6.17 0.62 10.68
CA LEU A 104 5.41 1.84 10.41
C LEU A 104 6.24 3.13 10.53
N ARG A 105 7.35 3.10 11.27
CA ARG A 105 8.28 4.24 11.40
C ARG A 105 9.39 4.22 10.35
N SER A 106 9.67 3.07 9.76
CA SER A 106 10.76 2.88 8.80
C SER A 106 10.32 3.04 7.34
N GLU A 107 9.01 3.02 7.03
CA GLU A 107 8.52 3.31 5.68
C GLU A 107 8.24 4.82 5.50
N PRO A 108 8.94 5.50 4.56
CA PRO A 108 8.54 6.85 4.15
C PRO A 108 7.15 6.78 3.47
N PRO A 109 6.27 7.76 3.68
CA PRO A 109 4.94 7.74 3.10
C PRO A 109 5.03 7.70 1.57
N PRO A 110 4.37 6.75 0.89
CA PRO A 110 4.56 6.47 -0.55
C PRO A 110 4.14 7.59 -1.48
N LEU A 111 3.59 8.69 -0.95
CA LEU A 111 3.05 9.81 -1.71
C LEU A 111 3.94 11.05 -1.66
N ASN A 112 4.86 11.15 -0.71
CA ASN A 112 5.68 12.36 -0.57
C ASN A 112 6.74 12.46 -1.67
N ASP A 113 7.37 11.35 -2.04
CA ASP A 113 8.37 11.34 -3.12
C ASP A 113 7.69 11.61 -4.48
N THR A 114 6.50 11.06 -4.71
CA THR A 114 5.72 11.29 -5.95
C THR A 114 5.17 12.72 -6.02
N LEU A 115 4.73 13.30 -4.90
CA LEU A 115 4.30 14.70 -4.84
C LEU A 115 5.48 15.67 -5.01
N ALA A 116 6.66 15.31 -4.48
CA ALA A 116 7.87 16.08 -4.67
C ALA A 116 8.34 16.07 -6.13
N GLU A 117 8.27 14.92 -6.80
CA GLU A 117 8.53 14.81 -8.25
C GLU A 117 7.51 15.59 -9.08
N LEU A 118 6.21 15.48 -8.79
CA LEU A 118 5.15 16.26 -9.47
C LEU A 118 5.32 17.77 -9.31
N LYS A 119 5.81 18.22 -8.15
CA LYS A 119 6.08 19.64 -7.91
C LYS A 119 7.26 20.14 -8.75
N LYS A 120 8.28 19.29 -8.91
CA LYS A 120 9.48 19.57 -9.70
C LYS A 120 9.17 19.65 -11.20
N ASP A 121 8.33 18.75 -11.70
CA ASP A 121 7.88 18.77 -13.10
C ASP A 121 7.01 20.01 -13.41
N ARG A 122 6.22 20.47 -12.43
CA ARG A 122 5.43 21.70 -12.57
C ARG A 122 6.31 22.97 -12.64
N GLU A 123 7.43 22.98 -11.94
CA GLU A 123 8.40 24.08 -12.00
C GLU A 123 9.15 24.13 -13.34
N TRP A 124 9.35 22.98 -14.00
CA TRP A 124 9.92 22.94 -15.34
C TRP A 124 8.94 23.42 -16.42
N LEU A 125 7.67 23.04 -16.30
CA LEU A 125 6.61 23.45 -17.25
C LEU A 125 6.20 24.92 -17.14
N SER A 126 6.37 25.56 -15.98
CA SER A 126 6.09 26.99 -15.83
C SER A 126 7.23 27.90 -16.30
N ARG A 127 8.37 27.32 -16.68
CA ARG A 127 9.60 28.04 -17.05
C ARG A 127 9.95 27.97 -18.54
N SER A 128 9.13 27.29 -19.35
CA SER A 128 9.24 27.18 -20.82
C SER A 128 8.08 27.88 -21.51
#